data_AF-A0A6N2C0W1-F1
#
_entry.id   AF-A0A6N2C0W1-F1
#
_cell.length_a   1.000
_cell.length_b   1.000
_cell.length_c   1.000
_cell.angle_alpha   90.00
_cell.angle_beta   90.00
_cell.angle_gamma   90.00
#
_symmetry.space_group_name_H-M   'P 1'
#
loop_
_entity.id
_entity.type
_entity.pdbx_description
1 polymer ?
#
loop_
_entity_poly.entity_id
_entity_poly.type
_entity_poly.pdbx_seq_one_letter_code
_entity_poly.pdbx_strand_id
1 'polypeptide(L)'
;MITSRICLTSDMWISAASNGFLGPLLIEFIKEWGIKMKIFTLTLDNASCNNGVIDHLQDHLSLMRSLVCDGKFFHIRCGNRILNLIVKAGLEKADDAIKKVREGVKHIKNSEGRILKFVECIMNHGLPCSKKLCEDVSSRWNSTYQMLDSALLYQQAYIQYKFLDIDFK
;
A
#
# COMPACT_ATOMS: atom_id res chain seq x y z
N MET A 1 -27.56 -28.23 5.41
CA MET A 1 -26.14 -28.28 5.85
C MET A 1 -25.37 -27.27 5.02
N ILE A 2 -24.87 -26.19 5.63
CA ILE A 2 -24.00 -25.25 4.93
C ILE A 2 -22.64 -25.93 4.79
N THR A 3 -22.37 -26.48 3.60
CA THR A 3 -21.04 -26.91 3.19
C THR A 3 -20.08 -25.71 3.30
N SER A 4 -18.84 -25.96 3.73
CA SER A 4 -17.80 -24.94 3.95
C SER A 4 -17.81 -23.87 2.83
N ARG A 5 -18.13 -22.62 3.18
CA ARG A 5 -18.12 -21.49 2.25
C ARG A 5 -16.72 -20.91 2.14
N ILE A 6 -16.41 -20.34 0.98
CA ILE A 6 -15.10 -19.76 0.64
C ILE A 6 -15.28 -18.29 0.30
N CYS A 7 -14.42 -17.44 0.86
CA CYS A 7 -14.21 -16.08 0.37
C CYS A 7 -12.93 -16.06 -0.47
N LEU A 8 -13.01 -15.49 -1.66
CA LEU A 8 -11.85 -15.28 -2.52
C LEU A 8 -11.34 -13.86 -2.33
N THR A 9 -10.03 -13.68 -2.30
CA THR A 9 -9.39 -12.36 -2.29
C THR A 9 -8.39 -12.32 -3.43
N SER A 10 -8.37 -11.24 -4.21
CA SER A 10 -7.36 -11.02 -5.24
C SER A 10 -6.74 -9.64 -5.04
N ASP A 11 -5.41 -9.59 -5.10
CA ASP A 11 -4.63 -8.36 -5.10
C ASP A 11 -4.12 -8.12 -6.53
N MET A 12 -4.45 -6.97 -7.10
CA MET A 12 -4.11 -6.61 -8.48
C MET A 12 -3.29 -5.33 -8.49
N TRP A 13 -2.10 -5.41 -9.09
CA TRP A 13 -1.13 -4.31 -9.02
C TRP A 13 -0.92 -3.55 -10.34
N ILE A 14 -1.42 -4.06 -11.48
CA ILE A 14 -1.16 -3.50 -12.81
C ILE A 14 -2.46 -3.16 -13.53
N SER A 15 -2.58 -1.91 -14.01
CA SER A 15 -3.74 -1.38 -14.74
C SER A 15 -3.99 -2.01 -16.12
N ALA A 16 -3.12 -2.93 -16.56
CA ALA A 16 -3.15 -3.50 -17.92
C ALA A 16 -3.99 -4.78 -18.04
N ALA A 17 -4.47 -5.35 -16.93
CA ALA A 17 -5.40 -6.49 -16.97
C ALA A 17 -6.88 -6.06 -17.18
N SER A 18 -7.12 -4.78 -17.46
CA SER A 18 -8.46 -4.23 -17.62
C SER A 18 -8.99 -4.44 -19.03
N ASN A 19 -9.87 -5.43 -19.14
CA ASN A 19 -11.09 -5.50 -19.95
C ASN A 19 -11.21 -6.86 -20.65
N GLY A 20 -11.70 -7.84 -19.91
CA GLY A 20 -12.23 -9.09 -20.47
C GLY A 20 -11.43 -10.36 -20.22
N PHE A 21 -10.16 -10.29 -19.78
CA PHE A 21 -9.36 -11.51 -19.54
C PHE A 21 -9.54 -12.11 -18.15
N LEU A 22 -9.55 -11.25 -17.11
CA LEU A 22 -9.51 -11.74 -15.74
C LEU A 22 -10.80 -12.46 -15.31
N GLY A 23 -11.96 -12.00 -15.75
CA GLY A 23 -13.25 -12.65 -15.47
C GLY A 23 -13.28 -14.10 -15.95
N PRO A 24 -13.02 -14.37 -17.24
CA PRO A 24 -12.89 -15.73 -17.78
C PRO A 24 -11.82 -16.57 -17.06
N LEU A 25 -10.63 -16.01 -16.81
CA LEU A 25 -9.56 -16.73 -16.12
C LEU A 25 -9.97 -17.17 -14.70
N LEU A 26 -10.61 -16.28 -13.94
CA LEU A 26 -11.13 -16.62 -12.61
C LEU A 26 -12.21 -17.70 -12.69
N ILE A 27 -13.07 -17.68 -13.71
CA ILE A 27 -14.06 -18.75 -13.93
C ILE A 27 -13.38 -20.10 -14.21
N GLU A 28 -12.31 -20.13 -14.99
CA GLU A 28 -11.53 -21.35 -15.24
C GLU A 28 -10.94 -21.91 -13.95
N PHE A 29 -10.29 -21.08 -13.12
CA PHE A 29 -9.78 -21.52 -11.82
C PHE A 29 -10.89 -22.02 -10.89
N ILE A 30 -12.02 -21.34 -10.83
CA ILE A 30 -13.17 -21.75 -10.01
C ILE A 30 -13.69 -23.14 -10.43
N LYS A 31 -13.69 -23.42 -11.75
CA LYS A 31 -14.06 -24.73 -12.31
C LYS A 31 -13.01 -25.78 -12.01
N GLU A 32 -11.74 -25.50 -12.28
CA GLU A 32 -10.61 -26.39 -12.06
C GLU A 32 -10.51 -26.82 -10.60
N TRP A 33 -10.67 -25.89 -9.66
CA TRP A 33 -10.65 -26.17 -8.23
C TRP A 33 -11.94 -26.83 -7.71
N GLY A 34 -13.00 -26.93 -8.52
CA GLY A 34 -14.27 -27.52 -8.12
C GLY A 34 -15.00 -26.75 -7.02
N ILE A 35 -14.74 -25.45 -6.88
CA ILE A 35 -15.26 -24.63 -5.76
C ILE A 35 -16.48 -23.78 -6.11
N LYS A 36 -17.00 -23.88 -7.34
CA LYS A 36 -18.12 -23.04 -7.82
C LYS A 36 -19.33 -22.93 -6.88
N MET A 37 -19.68 -24.02 -6.17
CA MET A 37 -20.82 -24.04 -5.24
C MET A 37 -20.48 -23.56 -3.83
N LYS A 38 -19.20 -23.26 -3.56
CA LYS A 38 -18.70 -22.90 -2.23
C LYS A 38 -18.43 -21.41 -2.09
N ILE A 39 -18.29 -20.67 -3.19
CA ILE A 39 -17.93 -19.25 -3.15
C ILE A 39 -19.09 -18.44 -2.56
N PHE A 40 -18.78 -17.66 -1.54
CA PHE A 40 -19.71 -16.73 -0.90
C PHE A 40 -19.42 -15.29 -1.31
N THR A 41 -18.17 -14.86 -1.18
CA THR A 41 -17.75 -13.50 -1.54
C THR A 41 -16.43 -13.50 -2.31
N LEU A 42 -16.21 -12.41 -3.04
CA LEU A 42 -14.99 -12.04 -3.73
C LEU A 42 -14.61 -10.63 -3.30
N THR A 43 -13.39 -10.50 -2.77
CA THR A 43 -12.78 -9.22 -2.42
C THR A 43 -11.72 -8.86 -3.44
N LEU A 44 -11.90 -7.72 -4.10
CA LEU A 44 -10.94 -7.12 -5.03
C LEU A 44 -10.51 -5.75 -4.51
N ASP A 45 -9.38 -5.23 -5.01
CA ASP A 45 -9.01 -3.85 -4.76
C ASP A 45 -10.07 -2.88 -5.36
N ASN A 46 -10.20 -1.68 -4.80
CA ASN A 46 -11.25 -0.72 -5.20
C ASN A 46 -10.83 0.06 -6.47
N ALA A 47 -10.41 -0.66 -7.51
CA ALA A 47 -10.13 -0.13 -8.84
C ALA A 47 -11.37 -0.27 -9.73
N SER A 48 -11.67 0.75 -10.53
CA SER A 48 -12.86 0.75 -11.40
C SER A 48 -12.86 -0.37 -12.43
N CYS A 49 -11.69 -0.84 -12.86
CA CYS A 49 -11.53 -1.96 -13.78
C CYS A 49 -12.07 -3.29 -13.24
N ASN A 50 -12.20 -3.43 -11.92
CA ASN A 50 -12.64 -4.67 -11.30
C ASN A 50 -14.16 -4.84 -11.33
N ASN A 51 -14.92 -3.77 -11.55
CA ASN A 51 -16.38 -3.86 -11.62
C ASN A 51 -16.81 -4.84 -12.72
N GLY A 52 -16.22 -4.76 -13.92
CA GLY A 52 -16.55 -5.69 -15.01
C GLY A 52 -16.17 -7.14 -14.73
N VAL A 53 -15.16 -7.38 -13.88
CA VAL A 53 -14.76 -8.74 -13.45
C VAL A 53 -15.80 -9.31 -12.49
N ILE A 54 -16.26 -8.49 -11.54
CA ILE A 54 -17.34 -8.84 -10.61
C ILE A 54 -18.62 -9.17 -11.39
N ASP A 55 -19.04 -8.29 -12.29
CA ASP A 55 -20.27 -8.46 -13.07
C ASP A 55 -20.22 -9.78 -13.86
N HIS A 56 -19.12 -10.03 -14.57
CA HIS A 56 -18.95 -11.25 -15.37
C HIS A 56 -18.97 -12.54 -14.52
N LEU A 57 -18.32 -12.52 -13.34
CA LEU A 57 -18.33 -13.66 -12.41
C LEU A 57 -19.71 -13.88 -11.80
N GLN A 58 -20.39 -12.80 -11.41
CA GLN A 58 -21.70 -12.87 -10.80
C GLN A 58 -22.74 -13.39 -11.79
N ASP A 59 -22.72 -12.92 -13.04
CA ASP A 59 -23.56 -13.43 -14.13
C ASP A 59 -23.33 -14.93 -14.35
N HIS A 60 -22.06 -15.36 -14.44
CA HIS A 60 -21.72 -16.77 -14.65
C HIS A 60 -22.19 -17.68 -13.50
N LEU A 61 -21.97 -17.26 -12.25
CA LEU A 61 -22.40 -18.01 -11.07
C LEU A 61 -23.93 -17.98 -10.88
N SER A 62 -24.59 -16.89 -11.31
CA SER A 62 -26.05 -16.76 -11.32
C SER A 62 -26.68 -17.77 -12.28
N LEU A 63 -26.16 -17.88 -13.51
CA LEU A 63 -26.58 -18.88 -14.50
C LEU A 63 -26.42 -20.31 -13.97
N MET A 64 -25.39 -20.57 -13.17
CA MET A 64 -25.17 -21.87 -12.55
C MET A 64 -25.97 -22.09 -11.25
N ARG A 65 -26.78 -21.11 -10.81
CA ARG A 65 -27.52 -21.13 -9.53
C ARG A 65 -26.61 -21.42 -8.33
N SER A 66 -25.39 -20.90 -8.38
CA SER A 66 -24.35 -21.14 -7.37
C SER A 66 -24.08 -19.94 -6.46
N LEU A 67 -24.74 -18.80 -6.71
CA LEU A 67 -24.68 -17.64 -5.84
C LEU A 67 -25.44 -17.87 -4.53
N VAL A 68 -24.82 -17.47 -3.43
CA VAL A 68 -25.47 -17.42 -2.12
C VAL A 68 -26.22 -16.10 -1.98
N CYS A 69 -27.44 -16.14 -1.46
CA CYS A 69 -28.29 -14.94 -1.28
C CYS A 69 -28.41 -14.11 -2.56
N ASP A 70 -28.53 -14.77 -3.72
CA ASP A 70 -28.65 -14.15 -5.05
C ASP A 70 -27.52 -13.15 -5.36
N GLY A 71 -26.35 -13.33 -4.74
CA GLY A 71 -25.18 -12.49 -4.94
C GLY A 71 -25.21 -11.15 -4.20
N LYS A 72 -26.19 -10.90 -3.32
CA LYS A 72 -26.30 -9.64 -2.56
C LYS A 72 -25.02 -9.22 -1.82
N PHE A 73 -24.22 -10.20 -1.40
CA PHE A 73 -22.96 -9.99 -0.67
C PHE A 73 -21.73 -10.48 -1.45
N PHE A 74 -21.87 -10.71 -2.76
CA PHE A 74 -20.83 -11.35 -3.55
C PHE A 74 -19.59 -10.46 -3.69
N HIS A 75 -19.75 -9.14 -3.83
CA HIS A 75 -18.64 -8.21 -3.94
C HIS A 75 -18.39 -7.49 -2.62
N ILE A 76 -17.21 -7.73 -2.03
CA ILE A 76 -16.69 -6.97 -0.89
C ILE A 76 -15.55 -6.09 -1.41
N ARG A 77 -15.64 -4.78 -1.21
CA ARG A 77 -14.54 -3.88 -1.60
C ARG A 77 -13.43 -3.93 -0.55
N CYS A 78 -12.18 -4.00 -0.99
CA CYS A 78 -11.04 -3.94 -0.08
C CYS A 78 -11.00 -2.61 0.69
N GLY A 79 -10.97 -2.69 2.02
CA GLY A 79 -10.90 -1.54 2.92
C GLY A 79 -9.58 -0.76 2.84
N ASN A 80 -8.53 -1.32 2.22
CA ASN A 80 -7.23 -0.67 2.08
C ASN A 80 -7.33 0.65 1.31
N ARG A 81 -8.28 0.79 0.36
CA ARG A 81 -8.48 2.08 -0.32
C ARG A 81 -8.99 3.16 0.63
N ILE A 82 -9.92 2.82 1.53
CA ILE A 82 -10.47 3.76 2.52
C ILE A 82 -9.35 4.18 3.49
N LEU A 83 -8.58 3.21 3.99
CA LEU A 83 -7.40 3.49 4.83
C LEU A 83 -6.40 4.41 4.10
N ASN A 84 -6.08 4.12 2.84
CA ASN A 84 -5.19 4.96 2.04
C ASN A 84 -5.73 6.39 1.89
N LEU A 85 -7.04 6.58 1.72
CA LEU A 85 -7.65 7.90 1.63
C LEU A 85 -7.58 8.65 2.96
N ILE A 86 -7.90 7.98 4.08
CA ILE A 86 -7.81 8.56 5.43
C ILE A 86 -6.37 9.00 5.71
N VAL A 87 -5.40 8.13 5.45
CA VAL A 87 -3.98 8.44 5.68
C VAL A 87 -3.53 9.60 4.80
N LYS A 88 -3.90 9.61 3.51
CA LYS A 88 -3.56 10.75 2.61
C LYS A 88 -4.14 12.06 3.11
N ALA A 89 -5.42 12.09 3.48
CA ALA A 89 -6.05 13.28 4.04
C ALA A 89 -5.35 13.76 5.32
N GLY A 90 -4.86 12.84 6.16
CA GLY A 90 -4.04 13.17 7.32
C GLY A 90 -2.67 13.73 6.95
N LEU A 91 -1.96 13.11 6.01
CA LEU A 91 -0.64 13.55 5.54
C LEU A 91 -0.71 14.94 4.88
N GLU A 92 -1.78 15.25 4.16
CA GLU A 92 -2.01 16.57 3.56
C GLU A 92 -2.03 17.70 4.61
N LYS A 93 -2.46 17.41 5.85
CA LYS A 93 -2.43 18.41 6.94
C LYS A 93 -1.01 18.69 7.46
N ALA A 94 -0.06 17.81 7.16
CA ALA A 94 1.33 17.92 7.58
C ALA A 94 2.30 18.07 6.39
N ASP A 95 1.79 18.40 5.19
CA ASP A 95 2.56 18.35 3.94
C ASP A 95 3.84 19.21 4.00
N ASP A 96 3.76 20.42 4.58
CA ASP A 96 4.92 21.29 4.75
C ASP A 96 6.02 20.67 5.62
N ALA A 97 5.64 20.02 6.73
CA ALA A 97 6.58 19.35 7.62
C ALA A 97 7.20 18.12 6.94
N ILE A 98 6.38 17.33 6.26
CA ILE A 98 6.81 16.15 5.51
C ILE A 98 7.79 16.56 4.41
N LYS A 99 7.50 17.66 3.69
CA LYS A 99 8.36 18.18 2.63
C LYS A 99 9.73 18.61 3.17
N LYS A 100 9.79 19.27 4.32
CA LYS A 100 11.07 19.63 4.98
C LYS A 100 11.88 18.38 5.35
N VAL A 101 11.24 17.37 5.94
CA VAL A 101 11.93 16.11 6.26
C VAL A 101 12.45 15.44 4.99
N ARG A 102 11.62 15.37 3.94
CA ARG A 102 12.00 14.81 2.63
C ARG A 102 13.20 15.52 2.02
N GLU A 103 13.20 16.86 2.03
CA GLU A 103 14.31 17.68 1.53
C GLU A 103 15.58 17.44 2.35
N GLY A 104 15.47 17.36 3.68
CA GLY A 104 16.60 17.05 4.55
C GLY A 104 17.20 15.66 4.28
N VAL A 105 16.35 14.64 4.14
CA VAL A 105 16.78 13.29 3.75
C VAL A 105 17.50 13.31 2.41
N LYS A 106 16.90 13.95 1.40
CA LYS A 106 17.46 14.05 0.05
C LYS A 106 18.81 14.76 0.06
N HIS A 107 18.95 15.83 0.85
CA HIS A 107 20.21 16.58 0.98
C HIS A 107 21.34 15.72 1.54
N ILE A 108 21.07 14.98 2.62
CA ILE A 108 22.05 14.09 3.26
C ILE A 108 22.44 12.97 2.31
N LYS A 109 21.47 12.37 1.61
CA LYS A 109 21.71 11.27 0.68
C LYS A 109 22.38 11.68 -0.63
N ASN A 110 22.49 12.98 -0.91
CA ASN A 110 23.03 13.48 -2.17
C ASN A 110 24.55 13.22 -2.33
N SER A 111 25.28 12.94 -1.25
CA SER A 111 26.69 12.54 -1.34
C SER A 111 27.12 11.63 -0.21
N GLU A 112 28.09 10.76 -0.48
CA GLU A 112 28.65 9.86 0.54
C GLU A 112 29.25 10.62 1.72
N GLY A 113 29.93 11.75 1.45
CA GLY A 113 30.50 12.60 2.51
C GLY A 113 29.44 13.17 3.47
N ARG A 114 28.25 13.53 2.97
CA ARG A 114 27.14 14.00 3.81
C ARG A 114 26.53 12.87 4.63
N ILE A 115 26.40 11.67 4.05
CA ILE A 115 25.96 10.47 4.77
C ILE A 115 26.93 10.17 5.92
N LEU A 116 28.24 10.17 5.68
CA LEU A 116 29.25 9.88 6.71
C LEU A 116 29.19 10.89 7.85
N LYS A 117 29.11 12.19 7.55
CA LYS A 117 28.91 13.24 8.56
C LYS A 117 27.64 13.04 9.37
N PHE A 118 26.54 12.65 8.73
CA PHE A 118 25.29 12.39 9.44
C PHE A 118 25.38 11.15 10.33
N VAL A 119 26.05 10.08 9.88
CA VAL A 119 26.32 8.88 10.68
C VAL A 119 27.17 9.23 11.91
N GLU A 120 28.15 10.12 11.77
CA GLU A 120 28.91 10.63 12.92
C GLU A 120 27.99 11.36 13.92
N CYS A 121 27.03 12.18 13.46
CA CYS A 121 26.04 12.79 14.34
C CYS A 121 25.16 11.76 15.08
N ILE A 122 24.78 10.67 14.40
CA ILE A 122 24.02 9.56 15.01
C ILE A 122 24.86 8.91 16.12
N MET A 123 26.13 8.61 15.84
CA MET A 123 27.05 7.99 16.81
C MET A 123 27.33 8.91 18.01
N ASN A 124 27.52 10.22 17.78
CA ASN A 124 27.78 11.20 18.84
C ASN A 124 26.63 11.29 19.86
N HIS A 125 25.40 11.00 19.44
CA HIS A 125 24.24 10.96 20.32
C HIS A 125 23.92 9.56 20.85
N GLY A 126 24.76 8.56 20.57
CA GLY A 126 24.54 7.18 20.98
C GLY A 126 23.25 6.56 20.40
N LEU A 127 22.77 7.08 19.26
CA LEU A 127 21.54 6.63 18.64
C LEU A 127 21.76 5.30 17.91
N PRO A 128 20.77 4.39 17.91
CA PRO A 128 20.92 3.10 17.25
C PRO A 128 20.93 3.27 15.73
N CYS A 129 21.96 2.77 15.05
CA CYS A 129 22.05 2.73 13.58
C CYS A 129 21.13 1.65 12.94
N SER A 130 19.99 1.35 13.57
CA SER A 130 19.11 0.25 13.18
C SER A 130 18.18 0.59 12.01
N LYS A 131 17.95 1.89 11.73
CA LYS A 131 17.06 2.33 10.65
C LYS A 131 17.84 3.00 9.53
N LYS A 132 17.53 2.61 8.29
CA LYS A 132 18.10 3.25 7.09
C LYS A 132 17.42 4.58 6.84
N LEU A 133 18.20 5.60 6.49
CA LEU A 133 17.66 6.84 5.96
C LEU A 133 17.07 6.61 4.55
N CYS A 134 15.76 6.83 4.39
CA CYS A 134 15.03 6.52 3.17
C CYS A 134 14.22 7.73 2.69
N GLU A 135 14.26 7.98 1.39
CA GLU A 135 13.36 8.94 0.74
C GLU A 135 12.02 8.24 0.54
N ASP A 136 10.93 8.97 0.74
CA ASP A 136 9.61 8.43 0.49
C ASP A 136 9.24 8.47 -0.99
N VAL A 137 8.24 7.67 -1.34
CA VAL A 137 7.52 7.71 -2.60
C VAL A 137 6.16 8.33 -2.30
N SER A 138 5.93 9.56 -2.76
CA SER A 138 4.74 10.36 -2.42
C SER A 138 3.39 9.69 -2.70
N SER A 139 3.35 8.74 -3.64
CA SER A 139 2.14 7.96 -3.93
C SER A 139 1.87 6.82 -2.93
N ARG A 140 2.84 6.47 -2.07
CA ARG A 140 2.82 5.33 -1.14
C ARG A 140 3.03 5.78 0.31
N TRP A 141 1.93 5.92 1.04
CA TRP A 141 1.94 6.41 2.43
C TRP A 141 2.87 5.62 3.36
N ASN A 142 3.04 4.31 3.14
CA ASN A 142 3.89 3.46 3.97
C ASN A 142 5.38 3.84 3.85
N SER A 143 5.80 4.37 2.69
CA SER A 143 7.16 4.89 2.51
C SER A 143 7.34 6.25 3.21
N THR A 144 6.32 7.11 3.20
CA THR A 144 6.32 8.36 3.99
C THR A 144 6.40 8.05 5.47
N TYR A 145 5.65 7.05 5.96
CA TYR A 145 5.77 6.56 7.33
C TYR A 145 7.19 6.13 7.67
N GLN A 146 7.83 5.29 6.85
CA GLN A 146 9.20 4.83 7.08
C GLN A 146 10.21 5.99 7.13
N MET A 147 10.07 6.96 6.23
CA MET A 147 10.90 8.16 6.22
C MET A 147 10.74 8.95 7.54
N LEU A 148 9.50 9.25 7.93
CA LEU A 148 9.20 10.01 9.15
C LEU A 148 9.65 9.26 10.41
N ASP A 149 9.42 7.96 10.47
CA ASP A 149 9.81 7.09 11.58
C ASP A 149 11.34 7.05 11.76
N SER A 150 12.10 7.03 10.66
CA SER A 150 13.57 7.18 10.71
C SER A 150 14.01 8.60 11.10
N ALA A 151 13.33 9.63 10.60
CA ALA A 151 13.66 11.02 10.88
C ALA A 151 13.41 11.38 12.35
N LEU A 152 12.35 10.84 12.96
CA LEU A 152 12.06 10.98 14.38
C LEU A 152 13.11 10.29 15.24
N LEU A 153 13.54 9.07 14.88
CA LEU A 153 14.62 8.38 15.58
C LEU A 153 15.92 9.20 15.58
N TYR A 154 16.22 9.87 14.46
CA TYR A 154 17.46 10.63 14.28
C TYR A 154 17.31 12.13 14.52
N GLN A 155 16.26 12.58 15.23
CA GLN A 155 15.97 13.99 15.43
C GLN A 155 17.16 14.78 16.01
N GLN A 156 17.85 14.24 17.01
CA GLN A 156 19.02 14.89 17.61
C GLN A 156 20.20 14.97 16.64
N ALA A 157 20.43 13.93 15.83
CA ALA A 157 21.45 13.94 14.80
C ALA A 157 21.17 15.00 13.74
N TYR A 158 19.90 15.21 13.34
CA TYR A 158 19.49 16.29 12.44
C TYR A 158 19.77 17.69 13.01
N ILE A 159 19.49 17.88 14.31
CA ILE A 159 19.77 19.16 14.99
C ILE A 159 21.27 19.46 14.97
N GLN A 160 22.12 18.49 15.30
CA GLN A 160 23.57 18.66 15.23
C GLN A 160 24.05 18.89 13.79
N TYR A 161 23.56 18.09 12.84
CA TYR A 161 23.98 18.14 11.45
C TYR A 161 23.78 19.53 10.83
N LYS A 162 22.71 20.24 11.22
CA LYS A 162 22.43 21.61 10.80
C LYS A 162 23.56 22.61 11.12
N PHE A 163 24.32 22.38 12.19
CA PHE A 163 25.47 23.23 12.53
C PHE A 163 26.76 22.82 11.79
N LEU A 164 26.82 21.61 11.23
CA LEU A 164 27.99 21.06 10.55
C LEU A 164 27.96 21.25 9.03
N ASP A 165 26.77 21.38 8.45
CA ASP A 165 26.56 21.58 7.02
C ASP A 165 25.73 22.85 6.79
N ILE A 166 26.40 23.94 6.44
CA ILE A 166 25.78 25.26 6.23
C ILE A 166 24.74 25.27 5.10
N ASP A 167 24.80 24.30 4.18
CA ASP A 167 23.85 24.17 3.08
C ASP A 167 22.58 23.40 3.51
N PHE A 168 22.58 22.80 4.71
CA PHE A 168 21.43 22.08 5.25
C PHE A 168 20.39 23.05 5.84
N LYS A 169 19.19 23.06 5.27
CA LYS A 169 18.12 24.01 5.63
C LYS A 169 17.16 23.44 6.67
#